data_AF-E2C248-F1
#
_entry.id   AF-E2C248-F1
#
_cell.length_a   1.000
_cell.length_b   1.000
_cell.length_c   1.000
_cell.angle_alpha   90.00
_cell.angle_beta   90.00
_cell.angle_gamma   90.00
#
_symmetry.space_group_name_H-M   'P 1'
#
loop_
_entity.id
_entity.type
_entity.pdbx_description
1 polymer ?
#
loop_
_entity_poly.entity_id
_entity_poly.type
_entity_poly.pdbx_seq_one_letter_code
_entity_poly.pdbx_strand_id
1 'polypeptide(L)'
;MGPRVRVRREERERERERERDRGKTYDRLLFAELFRNAAEAGPLDIVKLRKGDKLFNISSHLPPNTPDTPYVLQIVGAHPASSRVIEAEVLWTLERRVAALERQLREYEEASCAAPSLALRELKRQVDSFKNKFENNDQLSWLSFYKQLLEPIYTDSCRRLQYRRKSDSMKRKIREKFLNIW
;
A
#
# COMPACT_ATOMS: atom_id res chain seq x y z
N MET A 1 -48.47 -18.80 -8.36
CA MET A 1 -47.22 -19.08 -7.60
C MET A 1 -46.65 -17.75 -7.11
N GLY A 2 -46.87 -17.41 -5.83
CA GLY A 2 -46.61 -16.08 -5.30
C GLY A 2 -45.12 -15.76 -5.07
N PRO A 3 -44.73 -14.47 -5.09
CA PRO A 3 -43.33 -14.02 -4.99
C PRO A 3 -42.59 -14.54 -3.75
N ARG A 4 -43.29 -14.77 -2.63
CA ARG A 4 -42.72 -15.31 -1.38
C ARG A 4 -42.14 -16.72 -1.50
N VAL A 5 -42.65 -17.55 -2.40
CA VAL A 5 -42.15 -18.93 -2.59
C VAL A 5 -40.85 -18.93 -3.41
N ARG A 6 -40.70 -17.97 -4.31
CA ARG A 6 -39.52 -17.81 -5.18
C ARG A 6 -38.31 -17.32 -4.37
N VAL A 7 -38.51 -16.32 -3.53
CA VAL A 7 -37.47 -15.77 -2.63
C VAL A 7 -36.94 -16.85 -1.67
N ARG A 8 -37.82 -17.66 -1.07
CA ARG A 8 -37.41 -18.78 -0.19
C ARG A 8 -36.60 -19.86 -0.90
N ARG A 9 -36.82 -20.05 -2.19
CA ARG A 9 -36.07 -21.03 -2.99
C ARG A 9 -34.68 -20.51 -3.33
N GLU A 10 -34.59 -19.24 -3.71
CA GLU A 10 -33.32 -18.57 -4.00
C GLU A 10 -32.42 -18.45 -2.76
N GLU A 11 -32.98 -18.18 -1.57
CA GLU A 11 -32.22 -18.16 -0.31
C GLU A 11 -31.62 -19.54 0.01
N ARG A 12 -32.39 -20.62 -0.18
CA ARG A 12 -31.91 -22.00 0.03
C ARG A 12 -30.83 -22.41 -0.96
N GLU A 13 -30.92 -21.95 -2.21
CA GLU A 13 -29.89 -22.22 -3.21
C GLU A 13 -28.58 -21.48 -2.90
N ARG A 14 -28.67 -20.21 -2.47
CA ARG A 14 -27.51 -19.42 -2.00
C ARG A 14 -26.86 -20.01 -0.75
N GLU A 15 -27.66 -20.55 0.17
CA GLU A 15 -27.15 -21.19 1.39
C GLU A 15 -26.38 -22.49 1.05
N ARG A 16 -26.90 -23.31 0.14
CA ARG A 16 -26.22 -24.52 -0.37
C ARG A 16 -24.95 -24.21 -1.15
N GLU A 17 -24.90 -23.08 -1.84
CA GLU A 17 -23.70 -22.63 -2.56
C GLU A 17 -22.62 -22.17 -1.57
N ARG A 18 -22.99 -21.41 -0.54
CA ARG A 18 -22.10 -21.02 0.56
C ARG A 18 -21.58 -22.21 1.37
N GLU A 19 -22.40 -23.24 1.57
CA GLU A 19 -21.97 -24.48 2.22
C GLU A 19 -20.98 -25.26 1.34
N ARG A 20 -21.20 -25.32 0.03
CA ARG A 20 -20.25 -25.94 -0.92
C ARG A 20 -18.92 -25.20 -0.97
N ASP A 21 -18.94 -23.87 -1.00
CA ASP A 21 -17.70 -23.08 -1.03
C ASP A 21 -16.95 -23.11 0.31
N ARG A 22 -17.68 -23.21 1.44
CA ARG A 22 -17.07 -23.53 2.74
C ARG A 22 -16.44 -24.91 2.73
N GLY A 23 -17.13 -25.95 2.27
CA GLY A 23 -16.58 -27.31 2.16
C GLY A 23 -15.29 -27.35 1.34
N LYS A 24 -15.27 -26.71 0.17
CA LYS A 24 -14.07 -26.61 -0.69
C LYS A 24 -12.90 -25.89 -0.02
N THR A 25 -13.17 -24.84 0.77
CA THR A 25 -12.11 -24.12 1.48
C THR A 25 -11.54 -24.93 2.64
N TYR A 26 -12.38 -25.66 3.39
CA TYR A 26 -11.92 -26.60 4.41
C TYR A 26 -11.08 -27.75 3.84
N ASP A 27 -11.51 -28.36 2.73
CA ASP A 27 -10.73 -29.41 2.06
C ASP A 27 -9.36 -28.89 1.59
N ARG A 28 -9.32 -27.66 1.06
CA ARG A 28 -8.06 -27.04 0.63
C ARG A 28 -7.11 -26.77 1.80
N LEU A 29 -7.63 -26.33 2.94
CA LEU A 29 -6.85 -26.09 4.15
C LEU A 29 -6.32 -27.40 4.77
N LEU A 30 -7.16 -28.44 4.85
CA LEU A 30 -6.77 -29.78 5.31
C LEU A 30 -5.69 -30.40 4.41
N PHE A 31 -5.83 -30.24 3.10
CA PHE A 31 -4.84 -30.70 2.14
C PHE A 31 -3.50 -29.98 2.37
N ALA A 32 -3.50 -28.64 2.42
CA ALA A 32 -2.28 -27.87 2.66
C ALA A 32 -1.58 -28.24 3.98
N GLU A 33 -2.34 -28.50 5.04
CA GLU A 33 -1.82 -28.91 6.34
C GLU A 33 -1.19 -30.31 6.31
N LEU A 34 -1.77 -31.25 5.55
CA LEU A 34 -1.19 -32.58 5.34
C LEU A 34 0.17 -32.51 4.62
N PHE A 35 0.28 -31.67 3.57
CA PHE A 35 1.57 -31.47 2.88
C PHE A 35 2.60 -30.74 3.74
N ARG A 36 2.17 -29.78 4.56
CA ARG A 36 3.05 -29.09 5.50
C ARG A 36 3.66 -30.08 6.49
N ASN A 37 2.83 -30.91 7.12
CA ASN A 37 3.32 -31.92 8.07
C ASN A 37 4.25 -32.94 7.41
N ALA A 38 3.99 -33.32 6.15
CA ALA A 38 4.89 -34.19 5.39
C ALA A 38 6.22 -33.50 5.02
N ALA A 39 6.18 -32.21 4.69
CA ALA A 39 7.36 -31.44 4.31
C ALA A 39 8.25 -31.06 5.50
N GLU A 40 7.63 -30.89 6.68
CA GLU A 40 8.34 -30.59 7.93
C GLU A 40 8.86 -31.84 8.64
N ALA A 41 8.32 -33.02 8.31
CA ALA A 41 8.81 -34.28 8.86
C ALA A 41 10.23 -34.57 8.37
N GLY A 42 11.15 -34.70 9.33
CA GLY A 42 12.50 -35.16 9.08
C GLY A 42 12.55 -36.66 8.72
N PRO A 43 13.65 -37.14 8.12
CA PRO A 43 13.81 -38.54 7.69
C PRO A 43 13.79 -39.55 8.85
N LEU A 44 13.97 -39.08 10.08
CA LEU A 44 13.98 -39.89 11.30
C LEU A 44 12.73 -39.66 12.16
N ASP A 45 11.79 -38.83 11.68
CA ASP A 45 10.54 -38.57 12.39
C ASP A 45 9.59 -39.75 12.23
N ILE A 46 8.91 -40.07 13.32
CA ILE A 46 7.85 -41.07 13.33
C ILE A 46 6.55 -40.38 12.96
N VAL A 47 5.99 -40.77 11.82
CA VAL A 47 4.75 -40.22 11.28
C VAL A 47 3.65 -41.28 11.34
N LYS A 48 2.44 -40.86 11.73
CA LYS A 48 1.24 -41.70 11.76
C LYS A 48 0.07 -41.01 11.06
N LEU A 49 -0.90 -41.79 10.62
CA LEU A 49 -2.16 -41.28 10.10
C LEU A 49 -3.17 -41.18 11.23
N ARG A 50 -3.78 -40.01 11.41
CA ARG A 50 -4.85 -39.77 12.37
C ARG A 50 -6.19 -39.76 11.65
N LYS A 51 -7.19 -40.45 12.22
CA LYS A 51 -8.60 -40.35 11.81
C LYS A 51 -9.46 -40.22 13.07
N GLY A 52 -10.05 -39.05 13.28
CA GLY A 52 -10.65 -38.70 14.57
C GLY A 52 -9.61 -38.75 15.68
N ASP A 53 -9.88 -39.48 16.76
CA ASP A 53 -8.94 -39.62 17.90
C ASP A 53 -8.04 -40.87 17.80
N LYS A 54 -8.09 -41.60 16.68
CA LYS A 54 -7.33 -42.83 16.48
C LYS A 54 -6.11 -42.60 15.58
N LEU A 55 -5.00 -43.21 15.96
CA LEU A 55 -3.74 -43.21 15.20
C LEU A 55 -3.52 -44.56 14.53
N PHE A 56 -3.08 -44.51 13.28
CA PHE A 56 -2.86 -45.66 12.41
C PHE A 56 -1.43 -45.63 11.86
N ASN A 57 -0.83 -46.81 11.74
CA ASN A 57 0.43 -46.96 11.01
C ASN A 57 0.16 -46.92 9.51
N ILE A 58 1.05 -46.28 8.76
CA ILE A 58 0.98 -46.22 7.30
C ILE A 58 1.25 -47.63 6.76
N SER A 59 0.25 -48.23 6.13
CA SER A 59 0.34 -49.57 5.52
C SER A 59 -0.64 -49.69 4.36
N SER A 60 -0.43 -50.66 3.49
CA SER A 60 -1.30 -50.97 2.35
C SER A 60 -2.67 -51.54 2.75
N HIS A 61 -2.86 -51.93 4.01
CA HIS A 61 -4.10 -52.53 4.52
C HIS A 61 -5.09 -51.50 5.08
N LEU A 62 -4.77 -50.21 4.99
CA LEU A 62 -5.66 -49.16 5.47
C LEU A 62 -6.90 -49.02 4.57
N PRO A 63 -8.10 -48.85 5.15
CA PRO A 63 -9.29 -48.55 4.39
C PRO A 63 -9.12 -47.26 3.57
N PRO A 64 -9.74 -47.16 2.38
CA PRO A 64 -9.73 -45.95 1.58
C PRO A 64 -10.18 -44.71 2.37
N ASN A 65 -9.66 -43.56 1.96
CA ASN A 65 -10.01 -42.30 2.60
C ASN A 65 -11.49 -41.97 2.34
N THR A 66 -12.17 -41.47 3.37
CA THR A 66 -13.58 -41.07 3.28
C THR A 66 -13.69 -39.55 3.36
N PRO A 67 -14.50 -38.89 2.51
CA PRO A 67 -14.57 -37.44 2.45
C PRO A 67 -15.02 -36.81 3.78
N ASP A 68 -15.87 -37.50 4.54
CA ASP A 68 -16.37 -36.99 5.83
C ASP A 68 -15.33 -37.09 6.96
N THR A 69 -14.37 -38.01 6.86
CA THR A 69 -13.34 -38.24 7.88
C THR A 69 -12.01 -38.58 7.22
N PRO A 70 -11.31 -37.58 6.67
CA PRO A 70 -10.05 -37.82 5.99
C PRO A 70 -8.95 -38.23 6.98
N TYR A 71 -8.01 -39.08 6.54
CA TYR A 71 -6.77 -39.27 7.27
C TYR A 71 -5.92 -37.99 7.22
N VAL A 72 -5.39 -37.59 8.36
CA VAL A 72 -4.46 -36.49 8.50
C VAL A 72 -3.10 -37.03 8.91
N LEU A 73 -2.05 -36.56 8.26
CA LEU A 73 -0.68 -36.94 8.60
C LEU A 73 -0.22 -36.20 9.86
N GLN A 74 0.29 -36.93 10.85
CA GLN A 74 0.74 -36.37 12.12
C GLN A 74 2.12 -36.92 12.51
N ILE A 75 3.04 -36.02 12.86
CA ILE A 75 4.33 -36.38 13.47
C ILE A 75 4.07 -36.73 14.94
N VAL A 76 4.30 -37.99 15.32
CA VAL A 76 4.08 -38.51 16.68
C VAL A 76 5.37 -38.70 17.47
N GLY A 77 6.52 -38.61 16.79
CA GLY A 77 7.83 -38.60 17.42
C GLY A 77 8.79 -37.83 16.54
N ALA A 78 9.08 -36.58 16.91
CA ALA A 78 10.11 -35.80 16.25
C ALA A 78 11.50 -36.28 16.72
N HIS A 79 12.39 -36.54 15.78
CA HIS A 79 13.78 -36.85 16.08
C HIS A 79 14.48 -35.61 16.68
N PRO A 80 15.38 -35.76 17.67
CA PRO A 80 16.07 -34.61 18.26
C PRO A 80 16.83 -33.74 17.24
N ALA A 81 17.29 -34.32 16.13
CA ALA A 81 17.95 -33.56 15.06
C ALA A 81 16.99 -32.92 14.04
N SER A 82 15.70 -33.30 14.01
CA SER A 82 14.66 -32.63 13.21
C SER A 82 13.96 -31.52 13.98
N SER A 83 13.98 -31.60 15.32
CA SER A 83 13.66 -30.46 16.16
C SER A 83 14.71 -29.39 15.92
N ARG A 84 14.36 -28.37 15.13
CA ARG A 84 15.15 -27.13 15.01
C ARG A 84 15.07 -26.36 16.33
N VAL A 85 15.54 -26.96 17.41
CA VAL A 85 15.83 -26.24 18.64
C VAL A 85 17.03 -25.38 18.31
N ILE A 86 16.77 -24.12 17.98
CA ILE A 86 17.83 -23.12 17.94
C ILE A 86 18.38 -23.09 19.36
N GLU A 87 19.66 -23.44 19.52
CA GLU A 87 20.35 -23.35 20.81
C GLU A 87 20.11 -21.97 21.41
N ALA A 88 19.83 -21.92 22.72
CA ALA A 88 19.48 -20.67 23.38
C ALA A 88 20.57 -19.61 23.15
N GLU A 89 21.83 -20.01 23.17
CA GLU A 89 23.00 -19.19 22.91
C GLU A 89 22.97 -18.55 21.51
N VAL A 90 22.51 -19.28 20.49
CA VAL A 90 22.36 -18.79 19.12
C VAL A 90 21.23 -17.76 19.05
N LEU A 91 20.10 -18.04 19.72
CA LEU A 91 18.97 -17.10 19.80
C LEU A 91 19.37 -15.79 20.50
N TRP A 92 20.02 -15.89 21.66
CA TRP A 92 20.54 -14.75 22.42
C TRP A 92 21.55 -13.93 21.59
N THR A 93 22.42 -14.60 20.84
CA THR A 93 23.37 -13.93 19.95
C THR A 93 22.66 -13.17 18.84
N LEU A 94 21.62 -13.76 18.24
CA LEU A 94 20.81 -13.11 17.21
C LEU A 94 20.06 -11.90 17.78
N GLU A 95 19.40 -12.03 18.93
CA GLU A 95 18.70 -10.93 19.60
C GLU A 95 19.62 -9.76 19.88
N ARG A 96 20.84 -10.02 20.40
CA ARG A 96 21.84 -8.97 20.63
C ARG A 96 22.27 -8.28 19.34
N ARG A 97 22.44 -9.04 18.25
CA ARG A 97 22.81 -8.48 16.94
C ARG A 97 21.69 -7.62 16.37
N VAL A 98 20.44 -8.08 16.45
CA VAL A 98 19.27 -7.31 16.02
C VAL A 98 19.17 -6.00 16.80
N ALA A 99 19.26 -6.04 18.13
CA ALA A 99 19.21 -4.85 18.97
C ALA A 99 20.36 -3.85 18.69
N ALA A 100 21.54 -4.35 18.29
CA ALA A 100 22.65 -3.49 17.88
C ALA A 100 22.36 -2.81 16.53
N LEU A 101 21.85 -3.56 15.55
CA LEU A 101 21.48 -3.03 14.23
C LEU A 101 20.36 -1.99 14.32
N GLU A 102 19.34 -2.24 15.13
CA GLU A 102 18.24 -1.29 15.35
C GLU A 102 18.73 0.04 15.93
N ARG A 103 19.70 -0.02 16.86
CA ARG A 103 20.32 1.19 17.42
C ARG A 103 21.11 1.96 16.37
N GLN A 104 21.92 1.25 15.58
CA GLN A 104 22.69 1.86 14.49
C GLN A 104 21.78 2.51 13.44
N LEU A 105 20.62 1.89 13.15
CA LEU A 105 19.64 2.45 12.22
C LEU A 105 19.07 3.76 12.77
N ARG A 106 18.68 3.81 14.05
CA ARG A 106 18.19 5.04 14.68
C ARG A 106 19.24 6.14 14.70
N GLU A 107 20.49 5.82 15.04
CA GLU A 107 21.60 6.76 15.02
C GLU A 107 21.83 7.32 13.61
N TYR A 108 21.75 6.48 12.58
CA TYR A 108 21.85 6.91 11.18
C TYR A 108 20.69 7.80 10.75
N GLU A 109 19.45 7.46 11.12
CA GLU A 109 18.26 8.28 10.86
C GLU A 109 18.37 9.65 11.54
N GLU A 110 18.76 9.69 12.81
CA GLU A 110 18.98 10.93 13.56
C GLU A 110 20.09 11.77 12.91
N ALA A 111 21.21 11.16 12.52
CA ALA A 111 22.29 11.85 11.81
C ALA A 111 21.86 12.37 10.43
N SER A 112 21.03 11.61 9.71
CA SER A 112 20.48 11.99 8.40
C SER A 112 19.45 13.12 8.51
N CYS A 113 18.73 13.21 9.63
CA CYS A 113 17.85 14.33 9.95
C CYS A 113 18.62 15.56 10.46
N ALA A 114 19.77 15.38 11.11
CA ALA A 114 20.57 16.48 11.68
C ALA A 114 21.29 17.33 10.62
N ALA A 115 21.70 16.74 9.50
CA ALA A 115 22.35 17.46 8.41
C ALA A 115 21.56 17.29 7.10
N PRO A 116 21.04 18.39 6.51
CA PRO A 116 20.41 18.32 5.19
C PRO A 116 21.38 17.72 4.17
N SER A 117 20.85 16.87 3.28
CA SER A 117 21.65 16.28 2.21
C SER A 117 22.39 17.36 1.42
N LEU A 118 23.55 17.00 0.85
CA LEU A 118 24.36 17.94 0.07
C LEU A 118 23.56 18.61 -1.06
N ALA A 119 22.64 17.86 -1.68
CA ALA A 119 21.71 18.37 -2.68
C ALA A 119 20.75 19.43 -2.11
N LEU A 120 20.17 19.21 -0.92
CA LEU A 120 19.30 20.20 -0.26
C LEU A 120 20.09 21.46 0.14
N ARG A 121 21.32 21.29 0.60
CA ARG A 121 22.20 22.43 0.94
C ARG A 121 22.55 23.26 -0.29
N GLU A 122 22.86 22.60 -1.42
CA GLU A 122 23.14 23.29 -2.68
C GLU A 122 21.89 23.97 -3.24
N LEU A 123 20.73 23.32 -3.18
CA LEU A 123 19.45 23.92 -3.56
C LEU A 123 19.17 25.19 -2.74
N LYS A 124 19.35 25.12 -1.41
CA LYS A 124 19.22 26.28 -0.52
C LYS A 124 20.15 27.42 -0.94
N ARG A 125 21.42 27.12 -1.23
CA ARG A 125 22.40 28.11 -1.72
C ARG A 125 21.93 28.77 -3.02
N GLN A 126 21.38 27.99 -3.96
CA GLN A 126 20.87 28.51 -5.22
C GLN A 126 19.63 29.40 -5.02
N VAL A 127 18.70 28.97 -4.16
CA VAL A 127 17.51 29.76 -3.80
C VAL A 127 17.90 31.07 -3.12
N ASP A 128 18.83 31.03 -2.16
CA ASP A 128 19.31 32.22 -1.46
C ASP A 128 20.06 33.15 -2.43
N SER A 129 20.85 32.61 -3.36
CA SER A 129 21.49 33.39 -4.44
C SER A 129 20.46 34.05 -5.36
N PHE A 130 19.41 33.32 -5.75
CA PHE A 130 18.34 33.85 -6.58
C PHE A 130 17.58 34.97 -5.87
N LYS A 131 17.20 34.75 -4.60
CA LYS A 131 16.56 35.77 -3.76
C LYS A 131 17.42 37.03 -3.67
N ASN A 132 18.72 36.88 -3.39
CA ASN A 132 19.63 38.01 -3.29
C ASN A 132 19.77 38.78 -4.62
N LYS A 133 19.79 38.08 -5.76
CA LYS A 133 19.76 38.71 -7.08
C LYS A 133 18.44 39.46 -7.33
N PHE A 134 17.33 38.94 -6.83
CA PHE A 134 16.02 39.56 -7.00
C PHE A 134 15.87 40.82 -6.14
N GLU A 135 16.42 40.80 -4.93
CA GLU A 135 16.39 41.94 -4.00
C GLU A 135 17.35 43.07 -4.41
N ASN A 136 18.51 42.74 -4.99
CA ASN A 136 19.56 43.72 -5.33
C ASN A 136 19.66 44.09 -6.81
N ASN A 137 18.79 43.55 -7.67
CA ASN A 137 18.75 43.93 -9.08
C ASN A 137 17.60 44.90 -9.31
N ASP A 138 17.93 46.18 -9.46
CA ASP A 138 17.01 47.29 -9.73
C ASP A 138 16.24 47.16 -11.07
N GLN A 139 16.56 46.19 -11.92
CA GLN A 139 15.81 45.91 -13.15
C GLN A 139 14.84 44.73 -13.01
N LEU A 140 15.02 43.88 -11.98
CA LEU A 140 14.23 42.67 -11.74
C LEU A 140 13.37 42.75 -10.48
N SER A 141 13.67 43.65 -9.56
CA SER A 141 12.79 43.93 -8.44
C SER A 141 11.50 44.54 -9.01
N TRP A 142 10.38 43.84 -8.85
CA TRP A 142 9.05 44.34 -9.22
C TRP A 142 8.80 45.73 -8.61
N LEU A 143 9.45 46.06 -7.50
CA LEU A 143 9.38 47.36 -6.83
C LEU A 143 10.09 48.48 -7.60
N SER A 144 11.16 48.19 -8.33
CA SER A 144 11.83 49.17 -9.19
C SER A 144 11.00 49.51 -10.44
N PHE A 145 10.22 48.55 -10.98
CA PHE A 145 9.21 48.85 -12.00
C PHE A 145 8.17 49.85 -11.46
N TYR A 146 7.72 49.69 -10.21
CA TYR A 146 6.82 50.66 -9.56
C TYR A 146 7.45 52.04 -9.35
N LYS A 147 8.77 52.12 -9.15
CA LYS A 147 9.49 53.40 -9.00
C LYS A 147 9.84 54.09 -10.33
N GLN A 148 9.89 53.33 -11.43
CA GLN A 148 10.07 53.85 -12.80
C GLN A 148 8.75 54.23 -13.47
N LEU A 149 7.61 53.76 -12.94
CA LEU A 149 6.34 54.37 -13.23
C LEU A 149 6.39 55.79 -12.66
N LEU A 150 6.35 56.78 -13.56
CA LEU A 150 6.26 58.19 -13.23
C LEU A 150 5.22 58.36 -12.11
N GLU A 151 5.62 59.03 -11.02
CA GLU A 151 4.71 59.56 -9.99
C GLU A 151 3.49 60.14 -10.70
N PRO A 152 2.25 59.81 -10.27
CA PRO A 152 1.07 59.98 -11.11
C PRO A 152 0.98 61.43 -11.55
N ILE A 153 1.48 61.71 -12.76
CA ILE A 153 1.30 63.00 -13.37
C ILE A 153 -0.19 62.96 -13.65
N TYR A 154 -0.94 63.66 -12.80
CA TYR A 154 -2.32 64.05 -12.99
C TYR A 154 -2.42 64.71 -14.36
N THR A 155 -2.41 63.89 -15.40
CA THR A 155 -2.51 64.27 -16.79
C THR A 155 -3.81 63.64 -17.23
N ASP A 156 -4.69 64.49 -17.75
CA ASP A 156 -6.01 64.17 -18.26
C ASP A 156 -6.05 62.96 -19.23
N SER A 157 -4.90 62.48 -19.70
CA SER A 157 -4.71 61.23 -20.44
C SER A 157 -5.10 59.97 -19.65
N CYS A 158 -4.92 59.90 -18.33
CA CYS A 158 -5.34 58.74 -17.53
C CYS A 158 -6.85 58.73 -17.24
N ARG A 159 -7.51 59.89 -17.20
CA ARG A 159 -8.99 59.96 -17.15
C ARG A 159 -9.65 59.45 -18.44
N ARG A 160 -8.92 59.39 -19.56
CA ARG A 160 -9.40 58.77 -20.81
C ARG A 160 -9.37 57.24 -20.80
N LEU A 161 -8.82 56.61 -19.77
CA LEU A 161 -9.08 55.21 -19.43
C LEU A 161 -10.36 55.06 -18.59
N GLN A 162 -11.31 56.00 -18.71
CA GLN A 162 -12.71 55.66 -18.55
C GLN A 162 -12.98 54.46 -19.46
N TYR A 163 -13.08 53.29 -18.82
CA TYR A 163 -13.63 52.05 -19.33
C TYR A 163 -14.47 52.33 -20.57
N ARG A 164 -13.88 52.17 -21.77
CA ARG A 164 -14.54 52.54 -23.02
C ARG A 164 -15.67 51.54 -23.21
N ARG A 165 -16.83 51.78 -22.56
CA ARG A 165 -18.03 50.96 -22.68
C ARG A 165 -18.31 50.91 -24.18
N LYS A 166 -17.98 49.76 -24.79
CA LYS A 166 -18.23 49.55 -26.21
C LYS A 166 -19.73 49.69 -26.42
N SER A 167 -20.13 50.36 -27.51
CA SER A 167 -21.55 50.51 -27.83
C SER A 167 -22.23 49.15 -27.87
N ASP A 168 -23.50 49.08 -27.46
CA ASP A 168 -24.20 47.79 -27.37
C ASP A 168 -24.30 47.08 -28.73
N SER A 169 -24.28 47.85 -29.84
CA SER A 169 -24.13 47.33 -31.20
C SER A 169 -22.84 46.52 -31.40
N MET A 170 -21.71 47.02 -30.90
CA MET A 170 -20.43 46.31 -30.99
C MET A 170 -20.41 45.05 -30.13
N LYS A 171 -21.00 45.10 -28.93
CA LYS A 171 -21.15 43.90 -28.09
C LYS A 171 -22.04 42.85 -28.76
N ARG A 172 -23.12 43.28 -29.42
CA ARG A 172 -24.04 42.39 -30.14
C ARG A 172 -23.35 41.70 -31.32
N LYS A 173 -22.61 42.46 -32.14
CA LYS A 173 -21.79 41.89 -33.23
C LYS A 173 -20.74 40.89 -32.74
N ILE A 174 -20.08 41.15 -31.63
CA ILE A 174 -19.11 40.21 -31.05
C ILE A 174 -19.82 38.94 -30.56
N ARG A 175 -20.99 39.08 -29.90
CA ARG A 175 -21.79 37.92 -29.49
C ARG A 175 -22.28 37.09 -30.67
N GLU A 176 -22.79 37.70 -31.73
CA GLU A 176 -23.19 37.00 -32.96
C GLU A 176 -22.01 36.29 -33.61
N LYS A 177 -20.85 36.95 -33.73
CA LYS A 177 -19.64 36.30 -34.22
C LYS A 177 -19.23 35.11 -33.37
N PHE A 178 -19.35 35.22 -32.04
CA PHE A 178 -19.00 34.14 -31.13
C PHE A 178 -19.97 32.96 -31.24
N LEU A 179 -21.27 33.23 -31.39
CA LEU A 179 -22.28 32.19 -31.61
C LEU A 179 -22.12 31.51 -32.97
N ASN A 180 -21.68 32.23 -34.00
CA ASN A 180 -21.45 31.66 -35.34
C ASN A 180 -20.14 30.85 -35.47
N ILE A 181 -19.32 30.78 -34.42
CA ILE A 181 -18.11 29.96 -34.38
C ILE A 181 -18.43 28.51 -33.94
N TRP A 182 -19.66 28.24 -33.49
CA TRP A 182 -20.16 26.91 -33.12
C TRP A 182 -21.41 26.53 -33.90
#